data_AF-A0A329VT43-F1
#
_entry.id   AF-A0A329VT43-F1
#
_cell.length_a   1.000
_cell.length_b   1.000
_cell.length_c   1.000
_cell.angle_alpha   90.00
_cell.angle_beta   90.00
_cell.angle_gamma   90.00
#
_symmetry.space_group_name_H-M   'P 1'
#
loop_
_entity.id
_entity.type
_entity.pdbx_description
1 polymer ?
#
loop_
_entity_poly.entity_id
_entity_poly.type
_entity_poly.pdbx_seq_one_letter_code
_entity_poly.pdbx_strand_id
1 'polypeptide(L)'
;MIILNRLVDKNGYEYVNVPAEPHQLISMGFSAQEAKALYHQAIIEQKNKTYHRQQYYLLEQASIKMAPLQDAIDLGIATDNEITMLMEWKKYRVALNRMDTTAKNIEWPEQPE
;
A
#
# COMPACT_ATOMS: atom_id res chain seq x y z
N MET A 1 15.16 11.80 1.24
CA MET A 1 15.92 10.93 0.34
C MET A 1 15.11 9.68 0.04
N ILE A 2 14.46 9.65 -1.12
CA ILE A 2 13.85 8.44 -1.68
C ILE A 2 14.95 7.68 -2.42
N ILE A 3 14.87 6.34 -2.42
CA ILE A 3 15.84 5.48 -3.09
C ILE A 3 15.11 4.69 -4.17
N LEU A 4 15.61 4.74 -5.40
CA LEU A 4 15.25 3.82 -6.47
C LEU A 4 16.02 2.52 -6.27
N ASN A 5 15.32 1.38 -6.29
CA ASN A 5 15.98 0.06 -6.14
C ASN A 5 16.99 -0.20 -7.26
N ARG A 6 16.64 0.20 -8.49
CA ARG A 6 17.43 -0.03 -9.70
C ARG A 6 17.22 1.14 -10.68
N LEU A 7 18.30 1.57 -11.32
CA LEU A 7 18.30 2.54 -12.42
C LEU A 7 19.28 2.04 -13.48
N VAL A 8 18.91 2.14 -14.76
CA VAL A 8 19.81 1.79 -15.87
C VAL A 8 20.04 3.04 -16.69
N ASP A 9 21.30 3.42 -16.91
CA ASP A 9 21.63 4.56 -17.76
C ASP A 9 21.60 4.21 -19.26
N LYS A 10 21.78 5.23 -20.11
CA LYS A 10 21.81 5.08 -21.57
C LYS A 10 22.92 4.17 -22.11
N ASN A 11 23.94 3.87 -21.31
CA ASN A 11 25.04 2.98 -21.67
C ASN A 11 24.82 1.55 -21.15
N GLY A 12 23.70 1.29 -20.47
CA GLY A 12 23.37 -0.01 -19.89
C GLY A 12 23.99 -0.27 -18.52
N TYR A 13 24.61 0.72 -17.87
CA TYR A 13 25.09 0.54 -16.49
C TYR A 13 23.92 0.53 -15.52
N GLU A 14 23.87 -0.52 -14.70
CA GLU A 14 22.88 -0.67 -13.63
C GLU A 14 23.42 -0.06 -12.33
N TYR A 15 22.66 0.87 -11.78
CA TYR A 15 22.89 1.45 -10.46
C TYR A 15 21.85 0.88 -9.50
N VAL A 16 22.29 0.48 -8.31
CA VAL A 16 21.44 -0.06 -7.25
C VAL A 16 21.36 0.90 -6.07
N ASN A 17 20.22 0.93 -5.38
CA ASN A 17 19.98 1.83 -4.25
C ASN A 17 20.27 3.31 -4.58
N VAL A 18 19.78 3.76 -5.75
CA VAL A 18 20.09 5.08 -6.29
C VAL A 18 19.31 6.16 -5.56
N PRO A 19 19.95 7.24 -5.08
CA PRO A 19 19.24 8.35 -4.51
C PRO A 19 18.37 9.04 -5.57
N ALA A 20 17.11 9.27 -5.27
CA ALA A 20 16.16 9.87 -6.20
C ALA A 20 16.14 11.40 -6.13
N GLU A 21 16.85 12.04 -5.19
CA GLU A 21 16.84 13.50 -5.08
C GLU A 21 17.40 14.13 -6.36
N PRO A 22 16.75 15.14 -6.95
CA PRO A 22 17.15 15.66 -8.26
C PRO A 22 18.61 16.11 -8.33
N HIS A 23 19.13 16.75 -7.29
CA HIS A 23 20.52 17.21 -7.25
C HIS A 23 21.53 16.05 -7.18
N GLN A 24 21.18 14.93 -6.55
CA GLN A 24 22.04 13.74 -6.46
C GLN A 24 22.09 13.03 -7.81
N LEU A 25 20.94 12.89 -8.49
CA LEU A 25 20.86 12.35 -9.85
C LEU A 25 21.62 13.23 -10.86
N ILE A 26 21.49 14.55 -10.78
CA ILE A 26 22.27 15.46 -11.63
C ILE A 26 23.78 15.26 -11.40
N SER A 27 24.21 15.08 -10.15
CA SER A 27 25.61 14.80 -9.82
C SER A 27 26.10 13.44 -10.37
N MET A 28 25.18 12.51 -10.62
CA MET A 28 25.45 11.22 -11.27
C MET A 28 25.43 11.29 -12.81
N GLY A 29 25.21 12.47 -13.40
CA GLY A 29 25.26 12.69 -14.84
C GLY A 29 23.89 12.67 -15.56
N PHE A 30 22.77 12.61 -14.83
CA PHE A 30 21.45 12.76 -15.41
C PHE A 30 21.16 14.24 -15.75
N SER A 31 20.36 14.50 -16.79
CA SER A 31 19.88 15.85 -17.05
C SER A 31 18.90 16.31 -15.97
N ALA A 32 18.73 17.62 -15.80
CA ALA A 32 17.79 18.16 -14.82
C ALA A 32 16.33 17.71 -15.06
N GLN A 33 15.94 17.51 -16.32
CA GLN A 33 14.60 17.04 -16.69
C GLN A 33 14.41 15.56 -16.31
N GLU A 34 15.37 14.71 -16.65
CA GLU A 34 15.36 13.29 -16.28
C GLU A 34 15.36 13.12 -14.76
N ALA A 35 16.23 13.85 -14.05
CA ALA A 35 16.32 13.81 -12.60
C ALA A 35 14.98 14.18 -11.92
N LYS A 36 14.29 15.20 -12.43
CA LYS A 36 12.97 15.61 -11.92
C LYS A 36 11.90 14.56 -12.22
N ALA A 37 11.91 13.96 -13.41
CA ALA A 37 10.96 12.91 -13.78
C ALA A 37 11.14 11.66 -12.92
N LEU A 38 12.39 11.20 -12.76
CA LEU A 38 12.74 10.06 -11.92
C LEU A 38 12.37 10.31 -10.46
N TYR A 39 12.62 11.52 -9.93
CA TYR A 39 12.21 11.89 -8.57
C TYR A 39 10.69 11.80 -8.38
N HIS A 40 9.90 12.36 -9.29
CA HIS A 40 8.45 12.28 -9.21
C HIS A 40 7.94 10.85 -9.31
N GLN A 41 8.50 10.05 -10.21
CA GLN A 41 8.19 8.63 -10.32
C GLN A 41 8.51 7.90 -9.01
N ALA A 42 9.68 8.15 -8.42
CA ALA A 42 10.07 7.55 -7.14
C ALA A 42 9.12 7.93 -6.00
N ILE A 43 8.63 9.18 -5.96
CA ILE A 43 7.60 9.61 -4.99
C ILE A 43 6.31 8.83 -5.19
N ILE A 44 5.84 8.69 -6.43
CA ILE A 44 4.60 7.96 -6.75
C ILE A 44 4.74 6.49 -6.35
N GLU A 45 5.83 5.84 -6.73
CA GLU A 45 6.11 4.45 -6.38
C GLU A 45 6.18 4.25 -4.86
N GLN A 46 6.89 5.12 -4.15
CA GLN A 46 6.98 5.09 -2.70
C GLN A 46 5.61 5.27 -2.04
N LYS A 47 4.79 6.16 -2.58
CA LYS A 47 3.43 6.40 -2.09
C LYS A 47 2.54 5.18 -2.33
N ASN A 48 2.55 4.62 -3.54
CA ASN A 48 1.79 3.41 -3.89
C ASN A 48 2.21 2.22 -3.02
N LYS A 49 3.51 2.05 -2.77
CA LYS A 49 4.02 1.01 -1.87
C LYS A 49 3.51 1.20 -0.44
N THR A 50 3.41 2.44 0.02
CA THR A 50 2.88 2.78 1.34
C THR A 50 1.39 2.48 1.43
N TYR A 51 0.62 2.85 0.40
CA TYR A 51 -0.81 2.54 0.31
C TYR A 51 -1.08 1.05 0.24
N HIS A 52 -0.32 0.31 -0.56
CA HIS A 52 -0.37 -1.14 -0.58
C HIS A 52 -0.08 -1.72 0.81
N ARG A 53 0.98 -1.29 1.49
CA ARG A 53 1.28 -1.75 2.86
C ARG A 53 0.13 -1.44 3.83
N GLN A 54 -0.48 -0.27 3.73
CA GLN A 54 -1.62 0.12 4.57
C GLN A 54 -2.84 -0.75 4.28
N GLN A 55 -3.15 -1.03 3.01
CA GLN A 55 -4.22 -1.94 2.63
C GLN A 55 -4.04 -3.33 3.24
N TYR A 56 -2.82 -3.89 3.15
CA TYR A 56 -2.50 -5.19 3.75
C TYR A 56 -2.63 -5.18 5.26
N TYR A 57 -2.15 -4.13 5.92
CA TYR A 57 -2.31 -3.96 7.36
C TYR A 57 -3.80 -3.95 7.77
N LEU A 58 -4.65 -3.20 7.06
CA LEU A 58 -6.08 -3.14 7.36
C LEU A 58 -6.78 -4.48 7.11
N LEU A 59 -6.39 -5.20 6.06
CA LEU A 59 -6.89 -6.56 5.77
C LEU A 59 -6.49 -7.57 6.86
N GLU A 60 -5.27 -7.45 7.40
CA GLU A 60 -4.78 -8.26 8.51
C GLU A 60 -5.57 -7.96 9.79
N GLN A 61 -5.72 -6.68 10.15
CA GLN A 61 -6.52 -6.27 11.31
C GLN A 61 -7.97 -6.77 11.22
N ALA A 62 -8.60 -6.64 10.06
CA ALA A 62 -9.94 -7.18 9.84
C ALA A 62 -9.98 -8.70 10.00
N SER A 63 -8.95 -9.43 9.53
CA SER A 63 -8.88 -10.89 9.68
C SER A 63 -8.74 -11.29 11.16
N ILE A 64 -7.95 -10.55 11.95
CA ILE A 64 -7.81 -10.74 13.40
C ILE A 64 -9.14 -10.53 14.12
N LYS A 65 -9.89 -9.47 13.77
CA LYS A 65 -11.20 -9.17 14.37
C LYS A 65 -12.26 -10.20 14.00
N MET A 66 -12.23 -10.73 12.78
CA MET A 66 -13.17 -11.74 12.32
C MET A 66 -12.96 -13.11 12.94
N ALA A 67 -11.73 -13.47 13.32
CA ALA A 67 -11.41 -14.80 13.84
C ALA A 67 -12.31 -15.25 15.01
N PRO A 68 -12.42 -14.51 16.13
CA PRO A 68 -13.28 -14.92 17.24
C PRO A 68 -14.78 -14.96 16.88
N LEU A 69 -15.22 -14.07 15.99
CA LEU A 69 -16.62 -14.05 15.53
C LEU A 69 -16.95 -15.28 14.67
N GLN A 70 -15.99 -15.71 13.85
CA GLN A 70 -16.11 -16.92 13.04
C GLN A 70 -16.06 -18.16 13.94
N ASP A 71 -15.18 -18.19 14.94
CA ASP A 71 -15.12 -19.28 15.93
C ASP A 71 -16.46 -19.44 16.66
N ALA A 72 -17.10 -18.34 17.07
CA ALA A 72 -18.42 -18.38 17.71
C ALA A 72 -19.51 -18.99 16.80
N ILE A 73 -19.47 -18.70 15.50
CA ILE A 73 -20.39 -19.30 14.52
C ILE A 73 -20.08 -20.79 14.34
N ASP A 74 -18.81 -21.14 14.19
CA ASP A 74 -18.38 -22.51 13.95
C ASP A 74 -18.68 -23.41 15.16
N LEU A 75 -18.61 -22.85 16.37
CA LEU A 75 -19.01 -23.50 17.63
C LEU A 75 -20.53 -23.50 17.87
N GLY A 76 -21.31 -22.80 17.05
CA GLY A 76 -22.77 -22.70 17.20
C GLY A 76 -23.22 -21.89 18.42
N ILE A 77 -22.36 -21.02 18.95
CA ILE A 77 -22.61 -20.18 20.13
C ILE A 77 -22.69 -18.68 19.82
N ALA A 78 -22.61 -18.30 18.54
CA ALA A 78 -22.67 -16.92 18.11
C ALA A 78 -24.01 -16.25 18.46
N THR A 79 -23.92 -15.04 18.96
CA THR A 79 -25.04 -14.12 19.13
C THR A 79 -25.41 -13.45 17.81
N ASP A 80 -26.66 -12.96 17.70
CA ASP A 80 -27.10 -12.18 16.53
C ASP A 80 -26.21 -10.95 16.26
N ASN A 81 -25.69 -10.34 17.33
CA ASN A 81 -24.74 -9.23 17.24
C ASN A 81 -23.41 -9.67 16.62
N GLU A 82 -22.84 -10.80 17.02
CA GLU A 82 -21.59 -11.32 16.46
C GLU A 82 -21.74 -11.72 14.98
N ILE A 83 -22.90 -12.28 14.61
CA ILE A 83 -23.22 -12.60 13.21
C ILE A 83 -23.28 -11.32 12.37
N THR A 84 -23.96 -10.29 12.87
CA THR A 84 -24.08 -8.98 12.22
C THR A 84 -22.69 -8.34 12.07
N MET A 85 -21.91 -8.33 13.14
CA MET A 85 -20.57 -7.79 13.18
C MET A 85 -19.64 -8.49 12.19
N LEU A 86 -19.69 -9.82 12.12
CA LEU A 86 -18.91 -10.60 11.16
C LEU A 86 -19.27 -10.23 9.72
N MET A 87 -20.55 -9.97 9.43
CA MET A 87 -20.99 -9.54 8.11
C MET A 87 -20.43 -8.16 7.75
N GLU A 88 -20.39 -7.22 8.70
CA GLU A 88 -19.79 -5.90 8.50
C GLU A 88 -18.29 -5.96 8.22
N TRP A 89 -17.55 -6.75 9.00
CA TRP A 89 -16.12 -6.99 8.73
C TRP A 89 -15.87 -7.66 7.38
N LYS A 90 -16.73 -8.59 6.95
CA LYS A 90 -16.66 -9.19 5.60
C LYS A 90 -16.90 -8.14 4.51
N LYS A 91 -17.90 -7.28 4.65
CA LYS A 91 -18.15 -6.16 3.72
C LYS A 91 -16.95 -5.21 3.66
N TYR A 92 -16.40 -4.85 4.82
CA TYR A 92 -15.21 -4.01 4.95
C TYR A 92 -14.00 -4.59 4.20
N ARG A 93 -13.68 -5.88 4.40
CA ARG A 93 -12.58 -6.54 3.67
C ARG A 93 -12.79 -6.56 2.16
N VAL A 94 -14.03 -6.77 1.70
CA VAL A 94 -14.35 -6.73 0.27
C VAL A 94 -14.16 -5.32 -0.29
N ALA A 95 -14.62 -4.29 0.43
CA ALA A 95 -14.42 -2.90 0.06
C ALA A 95 -12.92 -2.58 -0.05
N LEU A 96 -12.13 -2.91 0.97
CA LEU A 96 -10.67 -2.75 0.98
C LEU A 96 -9.98 -3.43 -0.20
N ASN A 97 -10.30 -4.69 -0.49
CA ASN A 97 -9.67 -5.43 -1.60
C ASN A 97 -9.97 -4.84 -2.98
N ARG A 98 -11.10 -4.14 -3.13
CA ARG A 98 -11.50 -3.49 -4.39
C ARG A 98 -10.89 -2.10 -4.57
N MET A 99 -10.23 -1.56 -3.56
CA MET A 99 -9.61 -0.24 -3.64
C MET A 99 -8.42 -0.24 -4.59
N ASP A 100 -8.35 0.80 -5.43
CA ASP A 100 -7.17 1.09 -6.25
C ASP A 100 -6.10 1.79 -5.40
N THR A 101 -5.01 1.09 -5.09
CA THR A 101 -3.89 1.63 -4.30
C THR A 101 -2.91 2.50 -5.11
N THR A 102 -3.18 2.70 -6.40
CA THR A 102 -2.39 3.60 -7.27
C THR A 102 -2.97 5.02 -7.36
N ALA A 103 -4.16 5.23 -6.78
CA ALA A 103 -4.83 6.52 -6.79
C ALA A 103 -4.02 7.60 -6.05
N LYS A 104 -4.07 8.83 -6.56
CA LYS A 104 -3.31 9.96 -6.00
C LYS A 104 -3.73 10.33 -4.58
N ASN A 105 -4.99 10.11 -4.22
CA ASN A 105 -5.51 10.28 -2.87
C ASN A 105 -6.46 9.13 -2.57
N ILE A 106 -6.25 8.44 -1.46
CA ILE A 106 -7.06 7.29 -1.05
C ILE A 106 -7.82 7.65 0.20
N GLU A 107 -9.14 7.53 0.13
CA GLU A 107 -10.02 7.58 1.28
C GLU A 107 -10.28 6.15 1.73
N TRP A 108 -9.70 5.77 2.87
CA TRP A 108 -9.87 4.42 3.42
C TRP A 108 -11.28 4.26 3.97
N PRO A 109 -11.94 3.10 3.74
CA PRO A 109 -13.23 2.83 4.36
C PRO A 109 -13.10 2.86 5.88
N GLU A 110 -14.17 3.30 6.54
CA GLU A 110 -14.26 3.27 8.00
C GLU A 110 -14.32 1.83 8.49
N GLN A 111 -13.62 1.55 9.59
CA GLN A 111 -13.64 0.24 10.22
C GLN A 111 -14.98 0.04 10.95
N PRO A 112 -15.58 -1.15 10.90
CA PRO A 112 -16.67 -1.52 11.80
C PRO A 112 -16.24 -1.43 13.28
N GLU A 113 -17.19 -1.16 14.17
CA GLU A 113 -16.94 -1.05 15.63
C GLU A 113 -16.69 -2.40 16.32
#